data_AF-A0A6L7WYZ9-F1
#
_entry.id   AF-A0A6L7WYZ9-F1
#
_cell.length_a   1.000
_cell.length_b   1.000
_cell.length_c   1.000
_cell.angle_alpha   90.00
_cell.angle_beta   90.00
_cell.angle_gamma   90.00
#
_symmetry.space_group_name_H-M   'P 1'
#
loop_
_entity.id
_entity.type
_entity.pdbx_description
1 polymer ?
#
loop_
_entity_poly.entity_id
_entity_poly.type
_entity_poly.pdbx_seq_one_letter_code
_entity_poly.pdbx_strand_id
1 'polypeptide(L)'
;MTAWVIRLKWFGDHAAVSHPVVDIVSARRGEAYICDYLQRLHDLLFLTARERSRSERYRQAERKLYEVTVARTANGAEAIIGHNPCLVAQKLKNLTVEVDAESGDEIVTSDALGTLRVLDLREAVHTPT
;
A
#
# COMPACT_ATOMS: atom_id res chain seq x y z
N MET A 1 -0.63 4.93 18.71
CA MET A 1 -1.78 4.27 18.04
C MET A 1 -1.34 2.94 17.40
N THR A 2 -2.26 2.05 16.98
CA THR A 2 -1.93 0.87 16.14
C THR A 2 -2.76 0.93 14.84
N ALA A 3 -2.13 0.69 13.69
CA ALA A 3 -2.80 0.68 12.38
C ALA A 3 -2.05 -0.22 11.39
N TRP A 4 -2.71 -0.57 10.29
CA TRP A 4 -2.07 -1.12 9.11
C TRP A 4 -1.58 0.04 8.25
N VAL A 5 -0.27 0.10 8.01
CA VAL A 5 0.34 1.11 7.13
C VAL A 5 0.66 0.44 5.81
N ILE A 6 0.11 0.96 4.73
CA ILE A 6 0.30 0.48 3.37
C ILE A 6 1.31 1.38 2.68
N ARG A 7 2.34 0.77 2.09
CA ARG A 7 3.44 1.51 1.49
C ARG A 7 3.79 1.00 0.11
N LEU A 8 4.23 1.92 -0.75
CA LEU A 8 4.95 1.59 -1.96
C LEU A 8 6.41 1.33 -1.63
N LYS A 9 6.90 0.14 -1.96
CA LYS A 9 8.27 -0.27 -1.72
C LYS A 9 8.93 -0.64 -3.04
N TRP A 10 10.10 -0.07 -3.30
CA TRP A 10 10.98 -0.52 -4.36
C TRP A 10 12.05 -1.43 -3.78
N PHE A 11 12.43 -2.45 -4.53
CA PHE A 11 13.58 -3.30 -4.23
C PHE A 11 14.76 -2.91 -5.15
N GLY A 12 15.98 -2.80 -4.60
CA GLY A 12 17.19 -2.41 -5.35
C GLY A 12 17.59 -0.94 -5.19
N ASP A 13 18.63 -0.49 -5.91
CA ASP A 13 19.19 0.87 -5.88
C ASP A 13 18.34 1.92 -6.62
N HIS A 14 17.03 1.72 -6.66
CA HIS A 14 16.12 2.69 -7.26
C HIS A 14 15.81 3.81 -6.26
N ALA A 15 15.65 5.04 -6.77
CA ALA A 15 15.46 6.24 -5.97
C ALA A 15 14.35 6.05 -4.91
N ALA A 16 14.64 6.46 -3.67
CA ALA A 16 13.67 6.44 -2.58
C ALA A 16 12.40 7.19 -3.00
N VAL A 17 11.24 6.55 -2.85
CA VAL A 17 9.94 7.19 -3.13
C VAL A 17 9.78 8.35 -2.15
N SER A 18 9.52 9.55 -2.66
CA SER A 18 9.31 10.75 -1.85
C SER A 18 8.11 10.61 -0.90
N HIS A 19 7.07 9.89 -1.34
CA HIS A 19 5.84 9.63 -0.58
C HIS A 19 5.54 8.13 -0.56
N PRO A 20 6.21 7.36 0.32
CA PRO A 20 6.10 5.91 0.30
C PRO A 20 4.83 5.40 0.96
N VAL A 21 4.13 6.17 1.80
CA VAL A 21 2.90 5.70 2.46
C VAL A 21 1.73 5.95 1.53
N VAL A 22 1.02 4.90 1.16
CA VAL A 22 -0.12 4.98 0.23
C VAL A 22 -1.43 5.14 0.99
N ASP A 23 -1.56 4.46 2.14
CA ASP A 23 -2.78 4.52 2.96
C ASP A 23 -2.55 3.99 4.38
N ILE A 24 -3.44 4.38 5.31
CA ILE A 24 -3.46 3.94 6.71
C ILE A 24 -4.83 3.36 7.04
N VAL A 25 -4.87 2.06 7.33
CA VAL A 25 -6.10 1.34 7.63
C VAL A 25 -6.18 0.99 9.11
N SER A 26 -7.36 1.09 9.71
CA SER A 26 -7.58 0.74 11.12
C SER A 26 -7.08 -0.67 11.49
N ALA A 27 -6.36 -0.79 12.61
CA ALA A 27 -5.85 -2.06 13.12
C ALA A 27 -6.92 -3.09 13.51
N ARG A 28 -8.20 -2.68 13.60
CA ARG A 28 -9.35 -3.56 13.84
C ARG A 28 -9.70 -4.41 12.62
N ARG A 29 -9.24 -4.03 11.43
CA ARG A 29 -9.39 -4.84 10.23
C ARG A 29 -8.47 -6.06 10.31
N GLY A 30 -9.05 -7.23 10.02
CA GLY A 30 -8.31 -8.49 9.97
C GLY A 30 -7.45 -8.63 8.71
N GLU A 31 -6.57 -9.61 8.71
CA GLU A 31 -5.61 -9.86 7.62
C GLU A 31 -6.30 -10.12 6.27
N ALA A 32 -7.39 -10.90 6.26
CA ALA A 32 -8.16 -11.17 5.05
C ALA A 32 -8.67 -9.88 4.38
N TYR A 33 -9.20 -8.95 5.18
CA TYR A 33 -9.64 -7.64 4.67
C TYR A 33 -8.48 -6.85 4.08
N ILE A 34 -7.31 -6.87 4.74
CA ILE A 34 -6.13 -6.15 4.27
C ILE A 34 -5.61 -6.75 2.97
N CYS A 35 -5.64 -8.07 2.80
CA CYS A 35 -5.27 -8.71 1.55
C CYS A 35 -6.21 -8.31 0.39
N ASP A 36 -7.53 -8.33 0.63
CA ASP A 36 -8.51 -7.90 -0.37
C ASP A 36 -8.42 -6.39 -0.66
N TYR A 37 -8.03 -5.60 0.34
CA TYR A 37 -7.81 -4.17 0.17
C TYR A 37 -6.55 -3.88 -0.64
N LEU A 38 -5.43 -4.53 -0.32
CA LEU A 38 -4.18 -4.48 -1.07
C LEU A 38 -4.36 -4.87 -2.53
N GLN A 39 -5.13 -5.93 -2.79
CA GLN A 39 -5.44 -6.34 -4.16
C GLN A 39 -6.14 -5.23 -4.94
N ARG A 40 -7.22 -4.67 -4.37
CA ARG A 40 -7.98 -3.59 -5.03
C ARG A 40 -7.14 -2.34 -5.26
N LEU A 41 -6.32 -1.99 -4.27
CA LEU A 41 -5.41 -0.85 -4.37
C LEU A 41 -4.34 -1.08 -5.44
N HIS A 42 -3.74 -2.27 -5.48
CA HIS A 42 -2.80 -2.67 -6.54
C HIS A 42 -3.45 -2.57 -7.92
N ASP A 43 -4.64 -3.13 -8.08
CA ASP A 43 -5.33 -3.14 -9.37
C ASP A 43 -5.70 -1.73 -9.85
N LEU A 44 -5.99 -0.83 -8.92
CA LEU A 44 -6.27 0.58 -9.23
C LEU A 44 -5.01 1.34 -9.66
N LEU A 45 -3.87 1.09 -9.00
CA LEU A 45 -2.62 1.80 -9.23
C LEU A 45 -1.81 1.27 -10.41
N PHE A 46 -1.78 -0.05 -10.60
CA PHE A 46 -0.85 -0.70 -11.54
C PHE A 46 -1.50 -1.27 -12.79
N LEU A 47 -2.78 -1.66 -12.73
CA LEU A 47 -3.43 -2.26 -13.91
C LEU A 47 -4.03 -1.19 -14.83
N THR A 48 -3.74 -1.33 -16.12
CA THR A 48 -4.37 -0.54 -17.16
C THR A 48 -5.87 -0.83 -17.24
N ALA A 49 -6.65 0.08 -17.83
CA ALA A 49 -8.09 -0.14 -18.07
C ALA A 49 -8.37 -1.40 -18.90
N ARG A 50 -7.43 -1.78 -19.78
CA ARG A 50 -7.52 -3.02 -20.57
C ARG A 50 -7.33 -4.27 -19.72
N GLU A 51 -6.42 -4.24 -18.75
CA GLU A 51 -6.19 -5.36 -17.84
C GLU A 51 -7.34 -5.50 -16.84
N ARG A 52 -7.85 -4.38 -16.32
CA ARG A 52 -9.06 -4.35 -15.47
C ARG A 52 -10.31 -4.88 -16.17
N SER A 53 -10.53 -4.50 -17.43
CA SER A 53 -11.68 -5.01 -18.19
C SER A 53 -11.58 -6.49 -18.56
N ARG A 54 -10.36 -7.05 -18.64
CA ARG A 54 -10.17 -8.50 -18.84
C ARG A 54 -10.55 -9.27 -17.60
N SER A 55 -10.11 -8.83 -16.41
CA SER A 55 -10.47 -9.46 -15.13
C SER A 55 -11.97 -9.33 -14.79
N GLU A 56 -12.68 -8.31 -15.28
CA GLU A 56 -14.13 -8.19 -15.09
C GLU A 56 -14.98 -8.99 -16.10
N ARG A 57 -14.51 -9.15 -17.35
CA ARG A 57 -15.30 -9.80 -18.42
C ARG A 57 -15.40 -11.31 -18.28
N TYR A 58 -14.41 -11.96 -17.66
CA TYR A 58 -14.43 -13.40 -17.43
C TYR A 58 -14.84 -13.66 -15.98
N ARG A 59 -16.15 -13.76 -15.75
CA ARG A 59 -16.80 -14.15 -14.48
C ARG A 59 -16.52 -15.60 -14.05
N GLN A 60 -15.39 -16.17 -14.48
CA GLN A 60 -14.84 -17.40 -13.95
C GLN A 60 -13.87 -17.03 -12.84
N ALA A 61 -13.57 -17.98 -11.94
CA ALA A 61 -12.57 -17.81 -10.89
C ALA A 61 -11.17 -17.66 -11.51
N GLU A 62 -10.92 -16.56 -12.22
CA GLU A 62 -9.65 -16.27 -12.84
C GLU A 62 -8.63 -16.06 -11.73
N ARG A 63 -7.58 -16.86 -11.86
CA ARG A 63 -6.38 -16.83 -11.04
C ARG A 63 -5.95 -15.37 -10.90
N LYS A 64 -5.89 -14.86 -9.67
CA LYS A 64 -5.46 -13.48 -9.40
C LYS A 64 -4.12 -13.26 -10.12
N LEU A 65 -4.00 -12.20 -10.92
CA LEU A 65 -2.77 -11.90 -11.67
C LEU A 65 -1.57 -11.75 -10.73
N TYR A 66 -1.83 -11.21 -9.53
CA TYR A 66 -0.89 -11.13 -8.44
C TYR A 66 -1.56 -11.68 -7.19
N GLU A 67 -0.87 -12.53 -6.45
CA GLU A 67 -1.34 -13.04 -5.17
C GLU A 67 -0.67 -12.27 -4.03
N VAL A 68 -1.48 -11.91 -3.03
CA VAL A 68 -0.96 -11.30 -1.80
C VAL A 68 -0.21 -12.36 -1.02
N THR A 69 1.07 -12.14 -0.79
CA THR A 69 1.91 -13.01 0.06
C THR A 69 1.95 -12.43 1.46
N VAL A 70 1.62 -13.22 2.48
CA VAL A 70 1.72 -12.82 3.89
C VAL A 70 2.94 -13.47 4.52
N ALA A 71 3.87 -12.66 4.99
CA ALA A 71 5.07 -13.09 5.69
C ALA A 71 5.03 -12.61 7.15
N ARG A 72 5.57 -13.42 8.07
CA ARG A 72 5.83 -12.98 9.45
C ARG A 72 7.24 -12.42 9.51
N THR A 73 7.36 -11.16 9.91
CA THR A 73 8.63 -10.45 10.10
C THR A 73 8.86 -10.17 11.58
N ALA A 74 10.06 -9.70 11.93
CA ALA A 74 10.39 -9.26 13.29
C ALA A 74 9.43 -8.18 13.82
N ASN A 75 8.82 -7.41 12.91
CA ASN A 75 7.93 -6.31 13.22
C ASN A 75 6.43 -6.70 13.11
N GLY A 76 6.10 -7.98 12.93
CA GLY A 76 4.72 -8.49 12.85
C GLY A 76 4.38 -9.12 11.50
N ALA A 77 3.09 -9.17 11.17
CA ALA A 77 2.64 -9.65 9.85
C ALA A 77 2.83 -8.55 8.79
N GLU A 78 3.40 -8.94 7.66
CA GLU A 78 3.59 -8.11 6.48
C GLU A 78 2.89 -8.79 5.29
N ALA A 79 2.02 -8.06 4.60
CA ALA A 79 1.34 -8.53 3.40
C ALA A 79 1.87 -7.77 2.18
N ILE A 80 2.29 -8.49 1.15
CA ILE A 80 3.00 -7.94 -0.02
C ILE A 80 2.26 -8.33 -1.30
N ILE A 81 2.09 -7.40 -2.23
CA ILE A 81 1.56 -7.66 -3.57
C ILE A 81 2.32 -6.90 -4.65
N GLY A 82 2.54 -7.54 -5.80
CA GLY A 82 3.30 -7.01 -6.92
C GLY A 82 4.78 -7.40 -6.90
N HIS A 83 5.57 -6.84 -7.81
CA HIS A 83 6.99 -7.17 -7.96
C HIS A 83 7.90 -6.02 -7.55
N ASN A 84 8.02 -4.99 -8.39
CA ASN A 84 8.83 -3.82 -8.13
C ASN A 84 8.37 -2.67 -9.06
N PRO A 85 7.77 -1.59 -8.53
CA PRO A 85 7.43 -1.42 -7.12
C PRO A 85 6.34 -2.38 -6.67
N CYS A 86 6.29 -2.66 -5.36
CA CYS A 86 5.25 -3.47 -4.75
C CYS A 86 4.53 -2.69 -3.64
N LEU A 87 3.31 -3.13 -3.31
CA LEU A 87 2.60 -2.65 -2.13
C LEU A 87 2.88 -3.56 -0.95
N VAL A 88 3.14 -2.94 0.20
CA VAL A 88 3.44 -3.61 1.46
C VAL A 88 2.52 -3.07 2.55
N ALA A 89 1.64 -3.91 3.10
CA ALA A 89 0.87 -3.58 4.29
C ALA A 89 1.53 -4.20 5.53
N GLN A 90 1.77 -3.36 6.54
CA GLN A 90 2.40 -3.79 7.78
C GLN A 90 1.60 -3.26 8.97
N LYS A 91 1.34 -4.12 9.96
CA LYS A 91 0.66 -3.70 11.19
C LYS A 91 1.67 -3.09 12.15
N LEU A 92 1.58 -1.79 12.39
CA LEU A 92 2.50 -1.04 13.24
C LEU A 92 1.83 -0.55 14.51
N LYS A 93 2.62 -0.50 15.59
CA LYS A 93 2.28 0.08 16.88
C LYS A 93 3.01 1.41 17.05
N ASN A 94 2.63 2.17 18.09
CA ASN A 94 3.22 3.48 18.41
C ASN A 94 3.22 4.47 17.23
N LEU A 95 2.19 4.38 16.38
CA LEU A 95 2.00 5.34 15.30
C LEU A 95 1.49 6.67 15.85
N THR A 96 2.03 7.74 15.31
CA THR A 96 1.52 9.11 15.40
C THR A 96 1.21 9.58 13.99
N VAL A 97 0.03 10.16 13.81
CA VAL A 97 -0.39 10.76 12.53
C VAL A 97 -0.63 12.24 12.81
N GLU A 98 0.05 13.09 12.07
CA GLU A 98 -0.05 14.54 12.15
C GLU A 98 -0.37 15.08 10.77
N VAL A 99 -0.97 16.27 10.71
CA VAL A 99 -1.20 16.97 9.44
C VAL A 99 -0.19 18.12 9.38
N ASP A 100 0.60 18.16 8.32
CA ASP A 100 1.54 19.24 8.08
C ASP A 100 0.78 20.55 7.89
N ALA A 101 1.14 21.57 8.67
CA ALA A 101 0.39 22.83 8.66
C ALA A 101 0.65 23.67 7.39
N GLU A 102 1.76 23.44 6.69
CA GLU A 102 2.12 24.19 5.48
C GLU A 102 1.65 23.49 4.21
N SER A 103 1.87 22.17 4.07
CA SER A 103 1.46 21.43 2.87
C SER A 103 0.07 20.79 2.99
N GLY A 104 -0.46 20.63 4.20
CA GLY A 104 -1.70 19.90 4.44
C GLY A 104 -1.57 18.37 4.34
N ASP A 105 -0.35 17.85 4.16
CA ASP A 105 -0.10 16.42 4.01
C ASP A 105 -0.22 15.68 5.34
N GLU A 106 -0.69 14.44 5.30
CA GLU A 106 -0.60 13.56 6.45
C GLU A 106 0.84 13.03 6.61
N ILE A 107 1.39 13.19 7.81
CA ILE A 107 2.70 12.71 8.23
C ILE A 107 2.50 11.57 9.22
N VAL A 108 3.14 10.44 8.95
CA VAL A 108 3.11 9.25 9.81
C VAL A 108 4.47 9.04 10.44
N THR A 109 4.53 9.01 11.77
CA THR A 109 5.74 8.70 12.53
C THR A 109 5.57 7.37 13.26
N SER A 110 6.58 6.49 13.16
CA SER A 110 6.66 5.26 13.95
C SER A 110 8.10 4.86 14.26
N ASP A 111 8.29 4.17 15.39
CA ASP A 111 9.60 3.65 15.80
C ASP A 111 10.23 2.71 14.74
N ALA A 112 9.38 1.98 14.01
CA ALA A 112 9.83 0.96 13.04
C ALA A 112 10.20 1.55 11.67
N LEU A 113 9.58 2.66 11.26
CA LEU A 113 9.72 3.22 9.92
C LEU A 113 10.31 4.64 9.89
N GLY A 114 10.47 5.27 11.04
CA GLY A 114 10.74 6.71 11.13
C GLY A 114 9.51 7.53 10.72
N THR A 115 9.77 8.74 10.22
CA THR A 115 8.75 9.68 9.75
C THR A 115 8.61 9.60 8.24
N LEU A 116 7.39 9.35 7.76
CA LEU A 116 7.05 9.20 6.35
C LEU A 116 5.85 10.08 5.99
N ARG A 117 5.82 10.59 4.76
CA ARG A 117 4.66 11.32 4.22
C ARG A 117 3.68 10.37 3.52
N VAL A 118 2.39 10.63 3.70
CA VAL A 118 1.32 9.96 2.95
C VAL A 118 1.22 10.56 1.56
N LEU A 119 1.15 9.70 0.56
CA LEU A 119 0.92 10.01 -0.83
C LEU A 119 -0.53 10.42 -1.02
N ASP A 120 -0.78 11.60 -1.59
CA ASP A 120 -2.10 11.89 -2.11
C ASP A 120 -2.37 11.02 -3.35
N LEU A 121 -3.18 10.00 -3.16
CA LEU A 121 -3.62 9.09 -4.22
C LEU A 121 -4.30 9.81 -5.39
N ARG A 122 -4.85 11.02 -5.18
CA ARG A 122 -5.46 11.84 -6.25
C ARG A 122 -4.40 12.44 -7.18
N GLU A 123 -3.23 12.78 -6.66
CA GLU A 123 -2.12 13.29 -7.46
C GLU A 123 -1.38 12.16 -8.20
N ALA A 124 -1.26 10.99 -7.57
CA ALA A 124 -0.54 9.83 -8.12
C ALA A 124 -1.18 9.24 -9.39
N VAL A 125 -2.49 9.37 -9.57
CA VAL A 125 -3.23 8.82 -10.73
C VAL A 125 -3.07 9.68 -11.99
N HIS A 126 -2.37 10.83 -11.92
CA HIS A 126 -2.22 11.79 -13.02
C HIS A 126 -0.79 11.95 -13.56
N THR A 127 0.14 11.07 -13.19
CA THR A 127 1.45 11.01 -13.86
C THR A 127 1.45 9.90 -14.91
N PRO A 128 1.13 10.18 -16.19
CA PRO A 128 1.45 9.25 -17.26
C PRO A 128 2.97 9.22 -17.39
N THR A 129 3.59 8.09 -17.05
CA THR A 129 4.92 7.72 -17.56
C THR A 129 4.85 7.41 -19.04
#